data_AF-A0A7W1N5D5-F1
#
_entry.id   AF-A0A7W1N5D5-F1
#
_cell.length_a   1.000
_cell.length_b   1.000
_cell.length_c   1.000
_cell.angle_alpha   90.00
_cell.angle_beta   90.00
_cell.angle_gamma   90.00
#
_symmetry.space_group_name_H-M   'P 1'
#
loop_
_entity.id
_entity.type
_entity.pdbx_description
1 polymer ?
#
loop_
_entity_poly.entity_id
_entity_poly.type
_entity_poly.pdbx_seq_one_letter_code
_entity_poly.pdbx_strand_id
1 'polypeptide(L)'
;MSAWIRRPLAREAIVSAVVAAVLAGVLLWLGPPGVDLAAHAYQRTFLLQHGFAIWNNFWYAGRYSFVTYSFIYYPLVAVLGIKVVAVVSMAIAALAFALVVGREWGTNARFSSRAFAVLWPGVVLTAAFPFALGITLALLALVCIQRGHRRLFAVAIFLALLASPLAFLLVVLVLAGGALERPPRRATVAVILSAVLLELVLRRLFPGQGRFPFSVADLIPGTLFGVLGVAVTARVPGARRLFGLFAVFLAAMVVAFVFPSDLGSNVERLKFMAIPLAVLAAALAPKRVLLVVPLVAVAGFWNLSALAHTAQTASADPGNHQLYWRPAIKYLRAHLSPSFRVEAVDTAEHWPAAYLPDAGIPIVRGWYRQNDFPQNELLYDKNLGEHTYQAWLHALGVQFVVITDAPPDYSARAEATLVRSGRAGLERVFHSAHVDIYRLSGASPIITGAGDANIFWMYPTRMVFSVSKPGRYRVKVRWSPYWQTSQGCVWRGTDGGLRVQAYQPGLIDLHLSVSVSSGLQALAGRSPQRVCADRE
;
A
#
# COMPACT_ATOMS: atom_id res chain seq x y z
N MET A 1 -26.65 -10.87 -29.98
CA MET A 1 -26.68 -10.40 -28.58
C MET A 1 -27.83 -11.05 -27.74
N SER A 2 -28.35 -12.25 -28.10
CA SER A 2 -29.76 -12.60 -27.80
C SER A 2 -30.07 -13.95 -27.12
N ALA A 3 -29.10 -14.76 -26.69
CA ALA A 3 -29.37 -16.01 -25.94
C ALA A 3 -28.88 -16.01 -24.48
N TRP A 4 -27.78 -15.29 -24.20
CA TRP A 4 -27.17 -15.23 -22.86
C TRP A 4 -27.99 -14.42 -21.83
N ILE A 5 -28.68 -13.36 -22.27
CA ILE A 5 -29.49 -12.47 -21.41
C ILE A 5 -30.72 -13.19 -20.82
N ARG A 6 -31.17 -14.30 -21.43
CA ARG A 6 -32.34 -15.06 -20.97
C ARG A 6 -32.09 -15.89 -19.71
N ARG A 7 -30.84 -16.05 -19.26
CA ARG A 7 -30.52 -16.79 -18.03
C ARG A 7 -30.60 -15.86 -16.82
N PRO A 8 -31.37 -16.19 -15.76
CA PRO A 8 -31.57 -15.30 -14.61
C PRO A 8 -30.26 -14.88 -13.92
N LEU A 9 -29.26 -15.77 -13.89
CA LEU A 9 -27.94 -15.48 -13.36
C LEU A 9 -27.15 -14.47 -14.21
N ALA A 10 -27.22 -14.56 -15.54
CA ALA A 10 -26.52 -13.64 -16.42
C ALA A 10 -27.12 -12.24 -16.33
N ARG A 11 -28.46 -12.15 -16.26
CA ARG A 11 -29.16 -10.89 -16.02
C ARG A 11 -28.74 -10.26 -14.69
N GLU A 12 -28.74 -11.02 -13.59
CA GLU A 12 -28.32 -10.51 -12.28
C GLU A 12 -26.86 -10.01 -12.32
N ALA A 13 -25.95 -10.77 -12.94
CA ALA A 13 -24.55 -10.37 -13.06
C ALA A 13 -24.33 -9.10 -13.89
N ILE A 14 -25.08 -8.92 -14.99
CA ILE A 14 -25.02 -7.69 -15.80
C ILE A 14 -25.59 -6.50 -15.01
N VAL A 15 -26.71 -6.68 -14.32
CA VAL A 15 -27.30 -5.63 -13.47
C VAL A 15 -26.32 -5.23 -12.36
N SER A 16 -25.70 -6.21 -11.68
CA SER A 16 -24.66 -5.94 -10.68
C SER A 16 -23.49 -5.14 -11.26
N ALA A 17 -23.06 -5.47 -12.47
CA ALA A 17 -21.98 -4.75 -13.15
C ALA A 17 -22.34 -3.29 -13.45
N VAL A 18 -23.53 -3.05 -14.01
CA VAL A 18 -24.02 -1.71 -14.36
C VAL A 18 -24.21 -0.85 -13.12
N VAL A 19 -24.84 -1.40 -12.07
CA VAL A 19 -25.02 -0.68 -10.80
C VAL A 19 -23.68 -0.29 -10.20
N ALA A 20 -22.73 -1.23 -10.14
CA ALA A 20 -21.40 -0.95 -9.61
C ALA A 20 -20.64 0.08 -10.45
N ALA A 21 -20.75 0.02 -11.78
CA ALA A 21 -20.11 0.98 -12.68
C ALA A 21 -20.67 2.39 -12.50
N VAL A 22 -22.00 2.53 -12.42
CA VAL A 22 -22.67 3.83 -12.24
C VAL A 22 -22.31 4.43 -10.88
N LEU A 23 -22.41 3.65 -9.80
CA LEU A 23 -22.08 4.14 -8.45
C LEU A 23 -20.59 4.50 -8.32
N ALA A 24 -19.69 3.67 -8.87
CA ALA A 24 -18.27 3.98 -8.89
C ALA A 24 -17.99 5.25 -9.71
N GLY A 25 -18.70 5.42 -10.84
CA GLY A 25 -18.65 6.64 -11.65
C GLY A 25 -19.14 7.88 -10.92
N VAL A 26 -20.25 7.79 -10.20
CA VAL A 26 -20.74 8.90 -9.38
C VAL A 26 -19.70 9.26 -8.30
N LEU A 27 -19.19 8.27 -7.57
CA LEU A 27 -18.20 8.50 -6.50
C LEU A 27 -16.87 9.07 -7.03
N LEU A 28 -16.36 8.60 -8.17
CA LEU A 28 -15.06 9.04 -8.70
C LEU A 28 -15.08 10.44 -9.34
N TRP A 29 -16.24 10.92 -9.77
CA TRP A 29 -16.37 12.23 -10.43
C TRP A 29 -17.01 13.28 -9.53
N LEU A 30 -17.91 12.89 -8.62
CA LEU A 30 -18.66 13.79 -7.76
C LEU A 30 -18.35 13.61 -6.26
N GLY A 31 -17.75 12.47 -5.89
CA GLY A 31 -17.36 12.20 -4.51
C GLY A 31 -16.00 12.81 -4.13
N PRO A 32 -15.67 12.82 -2.82
CA PRO A 32 -14.37 13.26 -2.36
C PRO A 32 -13.26 12.34 -2.89
N PRO A 33 -12.03 12.85 -3.04
CA PRO A 33 -10.89 12.01 -3.42
C PRO A 33 -10.67 10.95 -2.36
N GLY A 34 -10.35 9.72 -2.76
CA GLY A 34 -10.10 8.68 -1.77
C GLY A 34 -8.74 8.83 -1.10
N VAL A 35 -8.63 8.30 0.11
CA VAL A 35 -7.45 8.42 0.99
C VAL A 35 -6.15 7.96 0.32
N ASP A 36 -6.13 6.80 -0.36
CA ASP A 36 -4.95 6.31 -1.08
C ASP A 36 -4.69 7.06 -2.43
N LEU A 37 -5.54 8.02 -2.83
CA LEU A 37 -5.46 8.64 -4.17
C LEU A 37 -4.18 9.44 -4.35
N ALA A 38 -3.70 10.15 -3.32
CA ALA A 38 -2.45 10.90 -3.38
C ALA A 38 -1.28 9.98 -3.79
N ALA A 39 -1.21 8.78 -3.22
CA ALA A 39 -0.20 7.80 -3.59
C ALA A 39 -0.31 7.36 -5.05
N HIS A 40 -1.52 7.08 -5.52
CA HIS A 40 -1.74 6.62 -6.88
C HIS A 40 -1.50 7.72 -7.92
N ALA A 41 -1.81 8.97 -7.58
CA ALA A 41 -1.48 10.13 -8.39
C ALA A 41 0.04 10.26 -8.55
N TYR A 42 0.78 10.25 -7.43
CA TYR A 42 2.24 10.31 -7.43
C TYR A 42 2.88 9.16 -8.22
N GLN A 43 2.52 7.92 -7.91
CA GLN A 43 3.14 6.75 -8.54
C GLN A 43 2.84 6.68 -10.04
N ARG A 44 1.69 7.18 -10.48
CA ARG A 44 1.39 7.32 -11.91
C ARG A 44 2.27 8.39 -12.56
N THR A 45 2.38 9.58 -11.96
CA THR A 45 3.25 10.66 -12.47
C THR A 45 4.69 10.19 -12.53
N PHE A 46 5.17 9.54 -11.47
CA PHE A 46 6.48 8.94 -11.37
C PHE A 46 6.76 7.93 -12.48
N LEU A 47 5.82 7.01 -12.77
CA LEU A 47 5.95 6.05 -13.87
C LEU A 47 6.04 6.76 -15.24
N LEU A 48 5.26 7.81 -15.45
CA LEU A 48 5.26 8.56 -16.71
C LEU A 48 6.54 9.37 -16.92
N GLN A 49 7.12 9.92 -15.85
CA GLN A 49 8.33 10.74 -15.91
C GLN A 49 9.63 9.93 -15.92
N HIS A 50 9.65 8.78 -15.24
CA HIS A 50 10.87 8.01 -15.00
C HIS A 50 10.83 6.58 -15.53
N GLY A 51 9.73 6.19 -16.19
CA GLY A 51 9.50 4.81 -16.59
C GLY A 51 9.33 3.89 -15.39
N PHE A 52 9.47 2.57 -15.61
CA PHE A 52 9.34 1.56 -14.56
C PHE A 52 10.60 1.52 -13.66
N ALA A 53 10.88 2.63 -12.99
CA ALA A 53 12.01 2.77 -12.10
C ALA A 53 11.79 1.95 -10.82
N ILE A 54 12.64 0.95 -10.59
CA ILE A 54 12.50 -0.02 -9.50
C ILE A 54 12.77 0.63 -8.13
N TRP A 55 13.46 1.77 -8.08
CA TRP A 55 13.79 2.48 -6.84
C TRP A 55 13.35 3.94 -6.88
N ASN A 56 13.05 4.49 -5.71
CA ASN A 56 12.60 5.86 -5.54
C ASN A 56 13.21 6.51 -4.28
N ASN A 57 14.11 7.47 -4.50
CA ASN A 57 14.77 8.27 -3.45
C ASN A 57 13.88 9.37 -2.83
N PHE A 58 12.71 9.68 -3.40
CA PHE A 58 11.87 10.79 -2.97
C PHE A 58 10.93 10.46 -1.81
N TRP A 59 10.75 9.16 -1.48
CA TRP A 59 9.99 8.69 -0.32
C TRP A 59 10.86 7.78 0.56
N TYR A 60 10.69 7.87 1.88
CA TYR A 60 11.26 6.92 2.87
C TYR A 60 12.77 6.74 2.77
N ALA A 61 13.49 7.81 2.43
CA ALA A 61 14.93 7.78 2.16
C ALA A 61 15.34 6.66 1.18
N GLY A 62 14.50 6.34 0.20
CA GLY A 62 14.73 5.27 -0.76
C GLY A 62 13.85 4.04 -0.51
N ARG A 63 13.01 3.70 -1.49
CA ARG A 63 12.25 2.44 -1.47
C ARG A 63 12.14 1.82 -2.85
N TYR A 64 11.88 0.51 -2.87
CA TYR A 64 11.42 -0.14 -4.09
C TYR A 64 10.03 0.36 -4.48
N SER A 65 9.86 0.76 -5.74
CA SER A 65 8.58 1.16 -6.31
C SER A 65 8.03 0.04 -7.20
N PHE A 66 6.70 -0.03 -7.29
CA PHE A 66 5.93 -1.02 -8.07
C PHE A 66 6.10 -2.48 -7.63
N VAL A 67 7.32 -3.04 -7.67
CA VAL A 67 7.60 -4.46 -7.44
C VAL A 67 7.25 -4.95 -6.03
N THR A 68 7.25 -4.05 -5.04
CA THR A 68 6.87 -4.35 -3.64
C THR A 68 5.45 -3.91 -3.29
N TYR A 69 4.66 -3.43 -4.25
CA TYR A 69 3.32 -2.92 -3.99
C TYR A 69 2.28 -3.38 -5.03
N SER A 70 2.51 -3.07 -6.31
CA SER A 70 1.69 -3.56 -7.43
C SER A 70 2.45 -3.47 -8.75
N PHE A 71 2.65 -4.62 -9.39
CA PHE A 71 3.45 -4.73 -10.61
C PHE A 71 2.67 -4.27 -11.84
N ILE A 72 1.40 -4.65 -11.95
CA ILE A 72 0.59 -4.41 -13.17
C ILE A 72 -0.34 -3.20 -13.08
N TYR A 73 -0.71 -2.75 -11.88
CA TYR A 73 -1.67 -1.66 -11.73
C TYR A 73 -1.16 -0.35 -12.31
N TYR A 74 0.08 0.03 -12.00
CA TYR A 74 0.64 1.32 -12.44
C TYR A 74 0.83 1.43 -13.96
N PRO A 75 1.40 0.42 -14.66
CA PRO A 75 1.38 0.38 -16.12
C PRO A 75 -0.01 0.55 -16.72
N LEU A 76 -1.02 -0.11 -16.12
CA LEU A 76 -2.39 -0.03 -16.61
C LEU A 76 -3.00 1.37 -16.46
N VAL A 77 -2.83 2.02 -15.30
CA VAL A 77 -3.36 3.38 -15.07
C VAL A 77 -2.55 4.48 -15.74
N ALA A 78 -1.28 4.23 -16.09
CA ALA A 78 -0.53 5.17 -16.94
C ALA A 78 -1.17 5.29 -18.32
N VAL A 79 -1.59 4.18 -18.91
CA VAL A 79 -2.23 4.14 -20.24
C VAL A 79 -3.70 4.56 -20.19
N LEU A 80 -4.50 3.94 -19.31
CA LEU A 80 -5.96 4.10 -19.31
C LEU A 80 -6.47 5.20 -18.36
N GLY A 81 -5.65 5.63 -17.40
CA GLY A 81 -6.04 6.53 -16.33
C GLY A 81 -6.65 5.82 -15.12
N ILE A 82 -6.47 6.42 -13.93
CA ILE A 82 -6.88 5.85 -12.63
C ILE A 82 -8.40 5.61 -12.59
N LYS A 83 -9.20 6.63 -12.97
CA LYS A 83 -10.67 6.58 -12.88
C LYS A 83 -11.28 5.47 -13.74
N VAL A 84 -10.80 5.32 -14.98
CA VAL A 84 -11.30 4.30 -15.91
C VAL A 84 -11.01 2.90 -15.39
N VAL A 85 -9.77 2.64 -14.98
CA VAL A 85 -9.37 1.34 -14.41
C VAL A 85 -10.17 1.02 -13.15
N ALA A 86 -10.41 2.02 -12.29
CA ALA A 86 -11.23 1.84 -11.09
C ALA A 86 -12.67 1.45 -11.44
N VAL A 87 -13.38 2.19 -12.30
CA VAL A 87 -14.77 1.86 -12.71
C VAL A 87 -14.86 0.46 -13.31
N VAL A 88 -13.97 0.14 -14.26
CA VAL A 88 -13.96 -1.16 -14.93
C VAL A 88 -13.70 -2.29 -13.93
N SER A 89 -12.77 -2.10 -13.00
CA SER A 89 -12.49 -3.08 -11.94
C SER A 89 -13.72 -3.30 -11.05
N MET A 90 -14.38 -2.24 -10.59
CA MET A 90 -15.58 -2.36 -9.75
C MET A 90 -16.74 -3.08 -10.48
N ALA A 91 -16.96 -2.75 -11.75
CA ALA A 91 -18.00 -3.36 -12.57
C ALA A 91 -17.75 -4.86 -12.80
N ILE A 92 -16.53 -5.23 -13.19
CA ILE A 92 -16.16 -6.63 -13.45
C ILE A 92 -16.14 -7.43 -12.14
N ALA A 93 -15.68 -6.84 -11.02
CA ALA A 93 -15.75 -7.50 -9.72
C ALA A 93 -17.19 -7.80 -9.31
N ALA A 94 -18.12 -6.85 -9.46
CA ALA A 94 -19.54 -7.08 -9.14
C ALA A 94 -20.18 -8.15 -10.03
N LEU A 95 -19.85 -8.14 -11.33
CA LEU A 95 -20.25 -9.18 -12.27
C LEU A 95 -19.71 -10.56 -11.85
N ALA A 96 -18.41 -10.64 -11.57
CA ALA A 96 -17.73 -11.88 -11.23
C ALA A 96 -18.22 -12.42 -9.88
N PHE A 97 -18.43 -11.55 -8.88
CA PHE A 97 -19.01 -11.92 -7.59
C PHE A 97 -20.39 -12.56 -7.78
N ALA A 98 -21.31 -11.88 -8.49
CA ALA A 98 -22.65 -12.39 -8.77
C ALA A 98 -22.62 -13.76 -9.50
N LEU A 99 -21.68 -13.94 -10.44
CA LEU A 99 -21.46 -15.22 -11.11
C LEU A 99 -20.93 -16.31 -10.16
N VAL A 100 -20.02 -15.98 -9.25
CA VAL A 100 -19.44 -16.94 -8.28
C VAL A 100 -20.50 -17.40 -7.30
N VAL A 101 -21.18 -16.46 -6.63
CA VAL A 101 -22.16 -16.79 -5.59
C VAL A 101 -23.42 -17.39 -6.18
N GLY A 102 -23.87 -16.91 -7.35
CA GLY A 102 -25.08 -17.41 -7.99
C GLY A 102 -24.92 -18.80 -8.61
N ARG A 103 -23.71 -19.21 -9.02
CA ARG A 103 -23.45 -20.62 -9.41
C ARG A 103 -23.48 -21.57 -8.23
N GLU A 104 -22.99 -21.11 -7.08
CA GLU A 104 -22.83 -21.95 -5.90
C GLU A 104 -24.14 -22.08 -5.11
N TRP A 105 -24.87 -20.98 -4.94
CA TRP A 105 -26.02 -20.91 -4.04
C TRP A 105 -27.33 -20.50 -4.74
N GLY A 106 -27.33 -20.35 -6.07
CA GLY A 106 -28.54 -20.08 -6.85
C GLY A 106 -29.26 -18.81 -6.42
N THR A 107 -30.58 -18.90 -6.22
CA THR A 107 -31.44 -17.76 -5.85
C THR A 107 -31.13 -17.19 -4.46
N ASN A 108 -30.58 -17.99 -3.54
CA ASN A 108 -30.20 -17.53 -2.21
C ASN A 108 -29.10 -16.46 -2.25
N ALA A 109 -28.33 -16.39 -3.33
CA ALA A 109 -27.27 -15.41 -3.51
C ALA A 109 -27.72 -14.05 -4.08
N ARG A 110 -29.00 -13.87 -4.43
CA ARG A 110 -29.49 -12.64 -5.07
C ARG A 110 -29.23 -11.39 -4.24
N PHE A 111 -29.65 -11.39 -2.97
CA PHE A 111 -29.46 -10.22 -2.11
C PHE A 111 -27.99 -9.95 -1.80
N SER A 112 -27.17 -10.99 -1.66
CA SER A 112 -25.72 -10.86 -1.53
C SER A 112 -25.09 -10.21 -2.77
N SER A 113 -25.50 -10.62 -3.97
CA SER A 113 -25.02 -10.04 -5.25
C SER A 113 -25.37 -8.56 -5.39
N ARG A 114 -26.57 -8.17 -4.97
CA ARG A 114 -27.02 -6.77 -4.97
C ARG A 114 -26.31 -5.93 -3.92
N ALA A 115 -26.16 -6.46 -2.71
CA ALA A 115 -25.40 -5.81 -1.65
C ALA A 115 -23.96 -5.56 -2.11
N PHE A 116 -23.32 -6.53 -2.76
CA PHE A 116 -21.98 -6.35 -3.32
C PHE A 116 -21.96 -5.27 -4.40
N ALA A 117 -22.91 -5.29 -5.35
CA ALA A 117 -22.98 -4.31 -6.43
C ALA A 117 -23.13 -2.85 -5.93
N VAL A 118 -23.81 -2.66 -4.79
CA VAL A 118 -24.02 -1.33 -4.19
C VAL A 118 -22.84 -0.90 -3.31
N LEU A 119 -22.31 -1.81 -2.50
CA LEU A 119 -21.31 -1.46 -1.47
C LEU A 119 -19.87 -1.51 -1.99
N TRP A 120 -19.56 -2.40 -2.93
CA TRP A 120 -18.22 -2.53 -3.51
C TRP A 120 -17.69 -1.24 -4.13
N PRO A 121 -18.49 -0.42 -4.85
CA PRO A 121 -18.08 0.91 -5.30
C PRO A 121 -17.59 1.83 -4.17
N GLY A 122 -18.01 1.62 -2.92
CA GLY A 122 -17.53 2.37 -1.76
C GLY A 122 -16.01 2.29 -1.56
N VAL A 123 -15.33 1.28 -2.11
CA VAL A 123 -13.85 1.20 -2.14
C VAL A 123 -13.21 2.42 -2.83
N VAL A 124 -13.95 3.14 -3.69
CA VAL A 124 -13.51 4.42 -4.24
C VAL A 124 -13.13 5.43 -3.16
N LEU A 125 -13.86 5.45 -2.03
CA LEU A 125 -13.63 6.38 -0.93
C LEU A 125 -12.26 6.14 -0.28
N THR A 126 -11.76 4.90 -0.25
CA THR A 126 -10.40 4.63 0.25
C THR A 126 -9.35 4.69 -0.85
N ALA A 127 -9.77 4.74 -2.11
CA ALA A 127 -8.93 4.62 -3.29
C ALA A 127 -8.04 3.37 -3.31
N ALA A 128 -8.44 2.27 -2.66
CA ALA A 128 -7.71 1.01 -2.63
C ALA A 128 -7.77 0.25 -3.98
N PHE A 129 -7.42 0.92 -5.07
CA PHE A 129 -7.63 0.49 -6.46
C PHE A 129 -6.77 -0.70 -6.91
N PRO A 130 -5.47 -0.81 -6.57
CA PRO A 130 -4.71 -2.03 -6.87
C PRO A 130 -5.33 -3.26 -6.21
N PHE A 131 -5.83 -3.12 -4.98
CA PHE A 131 -6.57 -4.18 -4.29
C PHE A 131 -7.89 -4.48 -5.00
N ALA A 132 -8.64 -3.47 -5.44
CA ALA A 132 -9.89 -3.69 -6.18
C ALA A 132 -9.66 -4.42 -7.52
N LEU A 133 -8.61 -4.06 -8.26
CA LEU A 133 -8.17 -4.79 -9.46
C LEU A 133 -7.78 -6.23 -9.13
N GLY A 134 -7.01 -6.42 -8.05
CA GLY A 134 -6.65 -7.75 -7.57
C GLY A 134 -7.87 -8.61 -7.22
N ILE A 135 -8.87 -8.05 -6.54
CA ILE A 135 -10.12 -8.75 -6.21
C ILE A 135 -10.93 -9.08 -7.46
N THR A 136 -10.94 -8.18 -8.44
CA THR A 136 -11.54 -8.45 -9.75
C THR A 136 -10.93 -9.70 -10.39
N LEU A 137 -9.60 -9.78 -10.43
CA LEU A 137 -8.86 -10.90 -11.01
C LEU A 137 -9.03 -12.19 -10.18
N ALA A 138 -9.05 -12.07 -8.85
CA ALA A 138 -9.33 -13.18 -7.94
C ALA A 138 -10.75 -13.76 -8.16
N LEU A 139 -11.77 -12.91 -8.27
CA LEU A 139 -13.15 -13.35 -8.54
C LEU A 139 -13.25 -13.98 -9.93
N LEU A 140 -12.58 -13.42 -10.95
CA LEU A 140 -12.48 -14.03 -12.27
C LEU A 140 -11.78 -15.41 -12.22
N ALA A 141 -10.77 -15.58 -11.38
CA ALA A 141 -10.14 -16.88 -11.14
C ALA A 141 -11.18 -17.88 -10.59
N LEU A 142 -11.97 -17.48 -9.59
CA LEU A 142 -13.05 -18.31 -9.03
C LEU A 142 -14.11 -18.67 -10.10
N VAL A 143 -14.48 -17.73 -10.96
CA VAL A 143 -15.36 -18.00 -12.11
C VAL A 143 -14.74 -19.02 -13.07
N CYS A 144 -13.45 -18.90 -13.36
CA CYS A 144 -12.75 -19.81 -14.27
C CYS A 144 -12.67 -21.24 -13.71
N ILE A 145 -12.35 -21.40 -12.43
CA ILE A 145 -12.26 -22.74 -11.82
C ILE A 145 -13.64 -23.39 -11.67
N GLN A 146 -14.70 -22.63 -11.34
CA GLN A 146 -16.08 -23.14 -11.32
C GLN A 146 -16.55 -23.64 -12.70
N ARG A 147 -16.06 -23.03 -13.78
CA ARG A 147 -16.33 -23.45 -15.17
C ARG A 147 -15.37 -24.51 -15.71
N GLY A 148 -14.36 -24.91 -14.94
CA GLY A 148 -13.35 -25.89 -15.36
C GLY A 148 -12.23 -25.36 -16.26
N HIS A 149 -12.14 -24.04 -16.48
CA HIS A 149 -11.09 -23.42 -17.29
C HIS A 149 -9.77 -23.23 -16.51
N ARG A 150 -9.03 -24.34 -16.31
CA ARG A 150 -7.83 -24.38 -15.45
C ARG A 150 -6.71 -23.43 -15.88
N ARG A 151 -6.49 -23.26 -17.19
CA ARG A 151 -5.44 -22.36 -17.72
C ARG A 151 -5.75 -20.89 -17.39
N LEU A 152 -7.00 -20.47 -17.61
CA LEU A 152 -7.45 -19.12 -17.28
C LEU A 152 -7.47 -18.87 -15.77
N PHE A 153 -7.81 -19.89 -14.97
CA PHE A 153 -7.66 -19.82 -13.52
C PHE A 153 -6.21 -19.52 -13.12
N ALA A 154 -5.24 -20.26 -13.67
CA ALA A 154 -3.82 -20.02 -13.36
C ALA A 154 -3.40 -18.59 -13.74
N VAL A 155 -3.71 -18.14 -14.96
CA VAL A 155 -3.41 -16.77 -15.40
C VAL A 155 -4.04 -15.73 -14.45
N ALA A 156 -5.33 -15.88 -14.12
CA ALA A 156 -6.02 -14.95 -13.24
C ALA A 156 -5.44 -14.92 -11.82
N ILE A 157 -4.97 -16.06 -11.29
CA ILE A 157 -4.28 -16.12 -9.99
C ILE A 157 -2.96 -15.33 -10.02
N PHE A 158 -2.12 -15.55 -11.04
CA PHE A 158 -0.86 -14.80 -11.15
C PHE A 158 -1.10 -13.31 -11.37
N LEU A 159 -2.09 -12.94 -12.18
CA LEU A 159 -2.46 -11.54 -12.36
C LEU A 159 -3.02 -10.92 -11.06
N ALA A 160 -3.81 -11.66 -10.28
CA ALA A 160 -4.31 -11.21 -8.98
C ALA A 160 -3.15 -10.93 -8.01
N LEU A 161 -2.15 -11.82 -7.95
CA LEU A 161 -0.92 -11.64 -7.17
C LEU A 161 -0.15 -10.39 -7.62
N LEU A 162 0.09 -10.25 -8.92
CA LEU A 162 0.84 -9.13 -9.48
C LEU A 162 0.08 -7.79 -9.39
N ALA A 163 -1.24 -7.82 -9.28
CA ALA A 163 -2.07 -6.64 -9.00
C ALA A 163 -2.05 -6.28 -7.51
N SER A 164 -2.23 -7.27 -6.65
CA SER A 164 -2.27 -7.10 -5.20
C SER A 164 -2.00 -8.43 -4.48
N PRO A 165 -0.85 -8.58 -3.80
CA PRO A 165 -0.57 -9.75 -2.97
C PRO A 165 -1.65 -10.02 -1.92
N LEU A 166 -2.29 -8.97 -1.43
CA LEU A 166 -3.40 -9.07 -0.48
C LEU A 166 -4.67 -9.67 -1.11
N ALA A 167 -5.03 -9.27 -2.34
CA ALA A 167 -6.17 -9.90 -3.02
C ALA A 167 -5.88 -11.37 -3.34
N PHE A 168 -4.63 -11.70 -3.69
CA PHE A 168 -4.17 -13.07 -3.82
C PHE A 168 -4.31 -13.85 -2.50
N LEU A 169 -3.90 -13.28 -1.37
CA LEU A 169 -4.13 -13.87 -0.05
C LEU A 169 -5.63 -14.16 0.16
N LEU A 170 -6.52 -13.20 -0.08
CA LEU A 170 -7.96 -13.40 0.13
C LEU A 170 -8.55 -14.53 -0.73
N VAL A 171 -8.13 -14.67 -2.00
CA VAL A 171 -8.59 -15.82 -2.82
C VAL A 171 -8.00 -17.14 -2.34
N VAL A 172 -6.78 -17.14 -1.80
CA VAL A 172 -6.21 -18.33 -1.14
C VAL A 172 -7.04 -18.71 0.09
N LEU A 173 -7.48 -17.74 0.92
CA LEU A 173 -8.37 -18.02 2.06
C LEU A 173 -9.71 -18.62 1.60
N VAL A 174 -10.30 -18.11 0.51
CA VAL A 174 -11.53 -18.67 -0.08
C VAL A 174 -11.32 -20.12 -0.54
N LEU A 175 -10.23 -20.39 -1.25
CA LEU A 175 -9.90 -21.73 -1.75
C LEU A 175 -9.58 -22.70 -0.60
N ALA A 176 -8.87 -22.26 0.43
CA ALA A 176 -8.56 -23.03 1.62
C ALA A 176 -9.83 -23.32 2.45
N GLY A 177 -10.74 -22.36 2.57
CA GLY A 177 -12.05 -22.57 3.19
C GLY A 177 -12.89 -23.61 2.43
N GLY A 178 -12.89 -23.55 1.09
CA GLY A 178 -13.53 -24.55 0.25
C GLY A 178 -12.89 -25.95 0.35
N ALA A 179 -11.59 -26.02 0.61
CA ALA A 179 -10.86 -27.27 0.79
C ALA A 179 -11.35 -28.10 1.99
N LEU A 180 -11.94 -27.45 3.00
CA LEU A 180 -12.54 -28.12 4.16
C LEU A 180 -13.80 -28.93 3.80
N GLU A 181 -14.49 -28.58 2.72
CA GLU A 181 -15.62 -29.36 2.22
C GLU A 181 -15.14 -30.46 1.28
N ARG A 182 -14.25 -30.12 0.34
CA ARG A 182 -13.75 -31.04 -0.68
C ARG A 182 -12.28 -30.74 -0.97
N PRO A 183 -11.39 -31.75 -0.97
CA PRO A 183 -9.97 -31.53 -1.22
C PRO A 183 -9.75 -30.92 -2.61
N PRO A 184 -8.87 -29.91 -2.73
CA PRO A 184 -8.56 -29.29 -4.00
C PRO A 184 -7.84 -30.28 -4.92
N ARG A 185 -8.03 -30.11 -6.22
CA ARG A 185 -7.26 -30.89 -7.21
C ARG A 185 -5.77 -30.54 -7.09
N ARG A 186 -4.89 -31.52 -7.29
CA ARG A 186 -3.42 -31.34 -7.28
C ARG A 186 -2.95 -30.17 -8.16
N ALA A 187 -3.55 -30.00 -9.33
CA ALA A 187 -3.24 -28.89 -10.24
C ALA A 187 -3.59 -27.51 -9.64
N THR A 188 -4.68 -27.39 -8.89
CA THR A 188 -5.04 -26.15 -8.20
C THR A 188 -4.03 -25.82 -7.11
N VAL A 189 -3.65 -26.82 -6.32
CA VAL A 189 -2.61 -26.69 -5.29
C VAL A 189 -1.28 -26.27 -5.91
N ALA A 190 -0.86 -26.90 -7.00
CA ALA A 190 0.37 -26.57 -7.71
C ALA A 190 0.40 -25.12 -8.20
N VAL A 191 -0.72 -24.60 -8.74
CA VAL A 191 -0.83 -23.19 -9.17
C VAL A 191 -0.66 -22.25 -7.98
N ILE A 192 -1.36 -22.51 -6.87
CA ILE A 192 -1.27 -21.68 -5.65
C ILE A 192 0.15 -21.72 -5.07
N LEU A 193 0.75 -22.91 -4.94
CA LEU A 193 2.12 -23.05 -4.43
C LEU A 193 3.14 -22.35 -5.35
N SER A 194 2.94 -22.39 -6.67
CA SER A 194 3.81 -21.68 -7.61
C SER A 194 3.68 -20.16 -7.47
N ALA A 195 2.47 -19.64 -7.25
CA ALA A 195 2.25 -18.23 -6.98
C ALA A 195 2.82 -17.79 -5.63
N VAL A 196 2.67 -18.61 -4.57
CA VAL A 196 3.32 -18.38 -3.28
C VAL A 196 4.85 -18.37 -3.43
N LEU A 197 5.41 -19.32 -4.17
CA LEU A 197 6.85 -19.36 -4.44
C LEU A 197 7.32 -18.10 -5.17
N LEU A 198 6.57 -17.63 -6.18
CA LEU A 198 6.87 -16.37 -6.87
C LEU A 198 6.89 -15.18 -5.90
N GLU A 199 5.89 -15.06 -5.03
CA GLU A 199 5.84 -14.00 -4.01
C GLU A 199 7.03 -14.06 -3.06
N LEU A 200 7.40 -15.25 -2.59
CA LEU A 200 8.58 -15.45 -1.73
C LEU A 200 9.89 -15.08 -2.45
N VAL A 201 10.02 -15.43 -3.72
CA VAL A 201 11.16 -15.06 -4.58
C VAL A 201 11.24 -13.55 -4.75
N LEU A 202 10.11 -12.88 -5.00
CA LEU A 202 10.05 -11.41 -5.13
C LEU A 202 10.41 -10.71 -3.82
N ARG A 203 9.88 -11.17 -2.68
CA ARG A 203 10.24 -10.66 -1.34
C ARG A 203 11.73 -10.82 -1.06
N ARG A 204 12.34 -11.91 -1.54
CA ARG A 204 13.78 -12.15 -1.39
C ARG A 204 14.64 -11.27 -2.29
N LEU A 205 14.21 -11.06 -3.53
CA LEU A 205 14.87 -10.18 -4.51
C LEU A 205 14.79 -8.71 -4.10
N PHE A 206 13.64 -8.29 -3.56
CA PHE A 206 13.35 -6.92 -3.20
C PHE A 206 12.96 -6.84 -1.72
N PRO A 207 13.93 -7.03 -0.80
CA PRO A 207 13.64 -7.09 0.62
C PRO A 207 13.07 -5.75 1.11
N GLY A 208 11.79 -5.76 1.46
CA GLY A 208 11.16 -4.71 2.25
C GLY A 208 11.46 -4.94 3.74
N GLN A 209 11.66 -3.87 4.51
CA GLN A 209 11.81 -3.97 5.98
C GLN A 209 10.64 -3.31 6.71
N GLY A 210 9.48 -3.35 6.08
CA GLY A 210 8.27 -2.70 6.56
C GLY A 210 7.42 -3.60 7.43
N ARG A 211 6.65 -2.99 8.33
CA ARG A 211 5.54 -3.65 9.02
C ARG A 211 4.32 -2.74 9.00
N PHE A 212 3.13 -3.33 8.91
CA PHE A 212 1.88 -2.59 9.02
C PHE A 212 1.30 -2.77 10.43
N PRO A 213 1.01 -1.69 11.18
CA PRO A 213 0.46 -1.78 12.53
C PRO A 213 -0.85 -2.58 12.57
N PHE A 214 -1.05 -3.37 13.62
CA PHE A 214 -2.29 -4.08 13.85
C PHE A 214 -2.69 -3.91 15.31
N SER A 215 -3.64 -3.00 15.58
CA SER A 215 -4.08 -2.71 16.94
C SER A 215 -5.18 -3.69 17.40
N VAL A 216 -5.36 -3.80 18.72
CA VAL A 216 -6.46 -4.58 19.30
C VAL A 216 -7.82 -4.01 18.87
N ALA A 217 -7.93 -2.70 18.72
CA ALA A 217 -9.16 -2.04 18.27
C ALA A 217 -9.55 -2.47 16.85
N ASP A 218 -8.56 -2.65 15.96
CA ASP A 218 -8.79 -3.12 14.59
C ASP A 218 -9.13 -4.63 14.57
N LEU A 219 -8.49 -5.42 15.45
CA LEU A 219 -8.69 -6.87 15.55
C LEU A 219 -10.13 -7.25 15.95
N ILE A 220 -10.75 -6.49 16.85
CA ILE A 220 -12.03 -6.86 17.48
C ILE A 220 -13.16 -7.04 16.44
N PRO A 221 -13.50 -6.06 15.59
CA PRO A 221 -14.60 -6.21 14.64
C PRO A 221 -14.41 -7.37 13.66
N GLY A 222 -13.20 -7.56 13.13
CA GLY A 222 -12.91 -8.66 12.21
C GLY A 222 -12.98 -10.04 12.87
N THR A 223 -12.54 -10.14 14.12
CA THR A 223 -12.64 -11.38 14.92
C THR A 223 -14.09 -11.70 15.25
N LEU A 224 -14.88 -10.72 15.70
CA LEU A 224 -16.31 -10.89 15.95
C LEU A 224 -17.05 -11.32 14.69
N PHE A 225 -16.75 -10.70 13.55
CA PHE A 225 -17.31 -11.07 12.25
C PHE A 225 -16.98 -12.53 11.89
N GLY A 226 -15.72 -12.96 12.08
CA GLY A 226 -15.29 -14.34 11.85
C GLY A 226 -16.00 -15.34 12.75
N VAL A 227 -16.05 -15.09 14.06
CA VAL A 227 -16.70 -15.96 15.06
C VAL A 227 -18.20 -16.10 14.80
N LEU A 228 -18.89 -14.97 14.58
CA LEU A 228 -20.33 -14.99 14.26
C LEU A 228 -20.59 -15.68 12.93
N GLY A 229 -19.75 -15.45 11.91
CA GLY A 229 -19.84 -16.13 10.62
C GLY A 229 -19.72 -17.65 10.75
N VAL A 230 -18.73 -18.13 11.52
CA VAL A 230 -18.59 -19.55 11.88
C VAL A 230 -19.85 -20.05 12.60
N ALA A 231 -20.33 -19.35 13.63
CA ALA A 231 -21.50 -19.75 14.41
C ALA A 231 -22.79 -19.84 13.58
N VAL A 232 -23.04 -18.87 12.68
CA VAL A 232 -24.21 -18.86 11.79
C VAL A 232 -24.16 -20.02 10.80
N THR A 233 -22.98 -20.31 10.24
CA THR A 233 -22.84 -21.30 9.16
C THR A 233 -22.52 -22.71 9.66
N ALA A 234 -22.17 -22.88 10.94
CA ALA A 234 -21.83 -24.17 11.54
C ALA A 234 -22.97 -25.18 11.39
N ARG A 235 -22.67 -26.39 10.90
CA ARG A 235 -23.66 -27.47 10.70
C ARG A 235 -24.81 -27.11 9.74
N VAL A 236 -24.65 -26.10 8.88
CA VAL A 236 -25.61 -25.79 7.81
C VAL A 236 -25.10 -26.43 6.51
N PRO A 237 -25.75 -27.48 5.98
CA PRO A 237 -25.22 -28.25 4.85
C PRO A 237 -24.91 -27.40 3.61
N GLY A 238 -25.76 -26.42 3.29
CA GLY A 238 -25.57 -25.51 2.16
C GLY A 238 -24.54 -24.40 2.37
N ALA A 239 -23.99 -24.25 3.58
CA ALA A 239 -23.07 -23.16 3.93
C ALA A 239 -21.64 -23.63 4.23
N ARG A 240 -21.28 -24.90 3.98
CA ARG A 240 -19.96 -25.46 4.36
C ARG A 240 -18.76 -24.68 3.82
N ARG A 241 -18.80 -24.21 2.56
CA ARG A 241 -17.71 -23.38 2.01
C ARG A 241 -17.63 -22.01 2.67
N LEU A 242 -18.77 -21.42 3.01
CA LEU A 242 -18.84 -20.14 3.67
C LEU A 242 -18.35 -20.25 5.13
N PHE A 243 -18.71 -21.34 5.81
CA PHE A 243 -18.13 -21.72 7.10
C PHE A 243 -16.60 -21.81 7.03
N GLY A 244 -16.07 -22.51 6.02
CA GLY A 244 -14.63 -22.64 5.85
C GLY A 244 -13.93 -21.30 5.59
N LEU A 245 -14.55 -20.41 4.80
CA LEU A 245 -14.03 -19.05 4.61
C LEU A 245 -13.94 -18.31 5.94
N PHE A 246 -15.01 -18.30 6.76
CA PHE A 246 -15.00 -17.63 8.06
C PHE A 246 -13.96 -18.22 9.01
N ALA A 247 -13.83 -19.54 9.07
CA ALA A 247 -12.87 -20.23 9.94
C ALA A 247 -11.41 -19.93 9.54
N VAL A 248 -11.09 -20.03 8.24
CA VAL A 248 -9.73 -19.76 7.73
C VAL A 248 -9.39 -18.28 7.81
N PHE A 249 -10.36 -17.39 7.58
CA PHE A 249 -10.19 -15.95 7.77
C PHE A 249 -9.90 -15.60 9.24
N LEU A 250 -10.64 -16.19 10.18
CA LEU A 250 -10.42 -15.99 11.61
C LEU A 250 -9.01 -16.43 12.02
N ALA A 251 -8.54 -17.58 11.52
CA ALA A 251 -7.16 -18.01 11.75
C ALA A 251 -6.14 -17.04 11.15
N ALA A 252 -6.38 -16.54 9.93
CA ALA A 252 -5.50 -15.57 9.29
C ALA A 252 -5.42 -14.24 10.05
N MET A 253 -6.53 -13.76 10.62
CA MET A 253 -6.58 -12.57 11.49
C MET A 253 -5.69 -12.75 12.73
N VAL A 254 -5.82 -13.88 13.43
CA VAL A 254 -5.04 -14.18 14.63
C VAL A 254 -3.55 -14.29 14.29
N VAL A 255 -3.19 -15.01 13.22
CA VAL A 255 -1.79 -15.15 12.78
C VAL A 255 -1.20 -13.79 12.40
N ALA A 256 -1.92 -12.98 11.62
CA ALA A 256 -1.44 -11.67 11.20
C ALA A 256 -1.27 -10.68 12.38
N PHE A 257 -2.09 -10.83 13.43
CA PHE A 257 -1.98 -10.03 14.65
C PHE A 257 -0.80 -10.47 15.53
N VAL A 258 -0.60 -11.78 15.70
CA VAL A 258 0.45 -12.34 16.56
C VAL A 258 1.84 -12.21 15.95
N PHE A 259 1.96 -12.28 14.62
CA PHE A 259 3.24 -12.21 13.90
C PHE A 259 3.37 -10.88 13.14
N PRO A 260 4.10 -9.88 13.67
CA PRO A 260 4.30 -8.60 13.02
C PRO A 260 4.90 -8.77 11.62
N SER A 261 4.24 -8.20 10.63
CA SER A 261 4.63 -8.31 9.22
C SER A 261 4.13 -7.10 8.42
N ASP A 262 4.49 -7.04 7.13
CA ASP A 262 3.98 -6.08 6.16
C ASP A 262 2.47 -6.26 5.89
N LEU A 263 1.90 -7.42 6.23
CA LEU A 263 0.47 -7.68 6.15
C LEU A 263 -0.29 -6.86 7.21
N GLY A 264 0.01 -7.06 8.50
CA GLY A 264 -0.66 -6.37 9.61
C GLY A 264 -2.18 -6.34 9.47
N SER A 265 -2.82 -5.22 9.81
CA SER A 265 -4.28 -5.06 9.67
C SER A 265 -4.78 -4.97 8.22
N ASN A 266 -3.91 -5.05 7.19
CA ASN A 266 -4.41 -5.15 5.81
C ASN A 266 -5.22 -6.42 5.57
N VAL A 267 -5.02 -7.49 6.35
CA VAL A 267 -5.85 -8.71 6.30
C VAL A 267 -7.35 -8.39 6.47
N GLU A 268 -7.67 -7.30 7.17
CA GLU A 268 -9.04 -6.85 7.42
C GLU A 268 -9.76 -6.33 6.18
N ARG A 269 -9.09 -6.16 5.03
CA ARG A 269 -9.77 -5.66 3.81
C ARG A 269 -10.91 -6.55 3.32
N LEU A 270 -11.08 -7.75 3.87
CA LEU A 270 -12.32 -8.51 3.75
C LEU A 270 -13.56 -7.70 4.19
N LYS A 271 -13.39 -6.70 5.06
CA LYS A 271 -14.44 -5.78 5.52
C LYS A 271 -15.23 -5.15 4.38
N PHE A 272 -14.62 -4.84 3.23
CA PHE A 272 -15.32 -4.31 2.06
C PHE A 272 -16.39 -5.25 1.51
N MET A 273 -16.32 -6.54 1.84
CA MET A 273 -17.26 -7.59 1.45
C MET A 273 -18.04 -8.17 2.64
N ALA A 274 -17.88 -7.61 3.85
CA ALA A 274 -18.48 -8.17 5.06
C ALA A 274 -20.01 -8.24 4.99
N ILE A 275 -20.68 -7.16 4.55
CA ILE A 275 -22.15 -7.13 4.43
C ILE A 275 -22.64 -8.13 3.37
N PRO A 276 -22.12 -8.16 2.12
CA PRO A 276 -22.50 -9.19 1.15
C PRO A 276 -22.34 -10.62 1.67
N LEU A 277 -21.27 -10.91 2.41
CA LEU A 277 -21.03 -12.23 3.01
C LEU A 277 -21.99 -12.53 4.17
N ALA A 278 -22.31 -11.55 5.01
CA ALA A 278 -23.29 -11.69 6.09
C ALA A 278 -24.70 -11.91 5.53
N VAL A 279 -25.10 -11.18 4.49
CA VAL A 279 -26.39 -11.36 3.79
C VAL A 279 -26.48 -12.75 3.15
N LEU A 280 -25.37 -13.25 2.60
CA LEU A 280 -25.32 -14.62 2.09
C LEU A 280 -25.50 -15.64 3.22
N ALA A 281 -24.78 -15.48 4.34
CA ALA A 281 -24.92 -16.35 5.50
C ALA A 281 -26.36 -16.35 6.05
N ALA A 282 -27.00 -15.17 6.11
CA ALA A 282 -28.39 -15.00 6.50
C ALA A 282 -29.36 -15.79 5.60
N ALA A 283 -29.16 -15.69 4.27
CA ALA A 283 -29.99 -16.40 3.29
C ALA A 283 -29.82 -17.93 3.37
N LEU A 284 -28.65 -18.41 3.75
CA LEU A 284 -28.35 -19.85 3.88
C LEU A 284 -28.78 -20.43 5.23
N ALA A 285 -28.93 -19.59 6.27
CA ALA A 285 -29.30 -20.00 7.62
C ALA A 285 -30.49 -19.20 8.19
N PRO A 286 -31.65 -19.14 7.49
CA PRO A 286 -32.75 -18.23 7.84
C PRO A 286 -33.36 -18.49 9.23
N LYS A 287 -33.22 -19.72 9.76
CA LYS A 287 -33.71 -20.10 11.10
C LYS A 287 -32.82 -19.61 12.25
N ARG A 288 -31.64 -19.05 11.98
CA ARG A 288 -30.66 -18.63 13.00
C ARG A 288 -30.67 -17.13 13.24
N VAL A 289 -31.88 -16.53 13.30
CA VAL A 289 -32.08 -15.07 13.36
C VAL A 289 -31.26 -14.43 14.49
N LEU A 290 -31.23 -15.04 15.68
CA LEU A 290 -30.48 -14.52 16.83
C LEU A 290 -28.96 -14.41 16.61
N LEU A 291 -28.39 -15.18 15.68
CA LEU A 291 -26.98 -15.09 15.30
C LEU A 291 -26.77 -14.25 14.03
N VAL A 292 -27.76 -14.25 13.13
CA VAL A 292 -27.72 -13.49 11.87
C VAL A 292 -27.80 -11.98 12.14
N VAL A 293 -28.66 -11.54 13.04
CA VAL A 293 -28.80 -10.11 13.39
C VAL A 293 -27.47 -9.51 13.87
N PRO A 294 -26.78 -10.06 14.89
CA PRO A 294 -25.48 -9.53 15.30
C PRO A 294 -24.41 -9.66 14.21
N LEU A 295 -24.42 -10.72 13.39
CA LEU A 295 -23.48 -10.85 12.26
C LEU A 295 -23.65 -9.69 11.26
N VAL A 296 -24.88 -9.38 10.87
CA VAL A 296 -25.19 -8.29 9.93
C VAL A 296 -24.87 -6.94 10.58
N ALA A 297 -25.16 -6.75 11.86
CA ALA A 297 -24.84 -5.52 12.58
C ALA A 297 -23.32 -5.27 12.65
N VAL A 298 -22.53 -6.30 13.03
CA VAL A 298 -21.06 -6.22 13.06
C VAL A 298 -20.50 -5.99 11.66
N ALA A 299 -21.02 -6.70 10.65
CA ALA A 299 -20.62 -6.48 9.26
C ALA A 299 -20.93 -5.05 8.78
N GLY A 300 -22.10 -4.53 9.16
CA GLY A 300 -22.55 -3.17 8.90
C GLY A 300 -21.63 -2.15 9.51
N PHE A 301 -21.38 -2.26 10.82
CA PHE A 301 -20.45 -1.40 11.54
C PHE A 301 -19.06 -1.45 10.93
N TRP A 302 -18.47 -2.63 10.76
CA TRP A 302 -17.08 -2.78 10.29
C TRP A 302 -16.87 -2.31 8.84
N ASN A 303 -17.87 -2.48 7.97
CA ASN A 303 -17.83 -2.00 6.60
C ASN A 303 -18.08 -0.48 6.50
N LEU A 304 -19.19 0.00 7.07
CA LEU A 304 -19.66 1.36 6.86
C LEU A 304 -18.91 2.39 7.69
N SER A 305 -18.50 2.07 8.93
CA SER A 305 -17.73 3.01 9.76
C SER A 305 -16.40 3.39 9.12
N ALA A 306 -15.70 2.41 8.53
CA ALA A 306 -14.44 2.63 7.82
C ALA A 306 -14.66 3.56 6.61
N LEU A 307 -15.69 3.31 5.81
CA LEU A 307 -16.01 4.14 4.64
C LEU A 307 -16.47 5.56 5.03
N ALA A 308 -17.29 5.67 6.07
CA ALA A 308 -17.80 6.95 6.57
C ALA A 308 -16.67 7.82 7.13
N HIS A 309 -15.78 7.23 7.93
CA HIS A 309 -14.63 7.94 8.49
C HIS A 309 -13.73 8.50 7.38
N THR A 310 -13.40 7.68 6.39
CA THR A 310 -12.63 8.07 5.21
C THR A 310 -13.32 9.18 4.40
N ALA A 311 -14.63 9.08 4.14
CA ALA A 311 -15.35 10.10 3.38
C ALA A 311 -15.39 11.45 4.10
N GLN A 312 -15.55 11.44 5.43
CA GLN A 312 -15.57 12.65 6.24
C GLN A 312 -14.23 13.38 6.17
N THR A 313 -13.12 12.67 6.43
CA THR A 313 -11.78 13.24 6.41
C THR A 313 -11.42 13.80 5.03
N ALA A 314 -11.69 13.04 3.96
CA ALA A 314 -11.39 13.44 2.60
C ALA A 314 -12.16 14.68 2.13
N SER A 315 -13.44 14.80 2.52
CA SER A 315 -14.28 15.95 2.15
C SER A 315 -13.84 17.26 2.80
N ALA A 316 -13.11 17.18 3.91
CA ALA A 316 -12.69 18.31 4.71
C ALA A 316 -11.22 18.72 4.48
N ASP A 317 -10.45 18.02 3.63
CA ASP A 317 -9.03 18.29 3.45
C ASP A 317 -8.75 19.32 2.32
N PRO A 318 -8.38 20.58 2.65
CA PRO A 318 -8.01 21.58 1.64
C PRO A 318 -6.70 21.25 0.92
N GLY A 319 -5.88 20.35 1.48
CA GLY A 319 -4.59 19.91 0.95
C GLY A 319 -4.71 19.09 -0.34
N ASN A 320 -5.92 18.68 -0.72
CA ASN A 320 -6.14 17.92 -1.96
C ASN A 320 -5.92 18.74 -3.24
N HIS A 321 -5.83 20.07 -3.15
CA HIS A 321 -5.63 20.95 -4.29
C HIS A 321 -4.17 21.37 -4.44
N GLN A 322 -3.62 21.29 -5.66
CA GLN A 322 -2.24 21.69 -5.95
C GLN A 322 -1.94 23.15 -5.55
N LEU A 323 -2.92 24.06 -5.65
CA LEU A 323 -2.76 25.47 -5.29
C LEU A 323 -2.36 25.66 -3.82
N TYR A 324 -2.83 24.78 -2.94
CA TYR A 324 -2.52 24.76 -1.51
C TYR A 324 -1.00 24.62 -1.26
N TRP A 325 -0.32 23.82 -2.07
CA TRP A 325 1.12 23.51 -1.90
C TRP A 325 2.06 24.43 -2.68
N ARG A 326 1.53 25.28 -3.58
CA ARG A 326 2.36 26.15 -4.44
C ARG A 326 3.30 27.08 -3.66
N PRO A 327 2.88 27.74 -2.55
CA PRO A 327 3.78 28.58 -1.77
C PRO A 327 4.96 27.78 -1.21
N ALA A 328 4.69 26.59 -0.66
CA ALA A 328 5.70 25.69 -0.10
C ALA A 328 6.71 25.25 -1.17
N ILE A 329 6.20 24.78 -2.31
CA ILE A 329 7.02 24.33 -3.45
C ILE A 329 7.90 25.47 -3.97
N LYS A 330 7.35 26.69 -4.09
CA LYS A 330 8.10 27.86 -4.55
C LYS A 330 9.25 28.19 -3.59
N TYR A 331 8.99 28.20 -2.28
CA TYR A 331 10.02 28.47 -1.28
C TYR A 331 11.11 27.39 -1.31
N LEU A 332 10.72 26.11 -1.28
CA LEU A 332 11.66 25.00 -1.23
C LEU A 332 12.52 24.92 -2.49
N ARG A 333 11.98 25.17 -3.68
CA ARG A 333 12.79 25.24 -4.92
C ARG A 333 13.87 26.32 -4.89
N ALA A 334 13.64 27.41 -4.17
CA ALA A 334 14.59 28.51 -4.07
C ALA A 334 15.65 28.30 -2.97
N HIS A 335 15.38 27.47 -1.96
CA HIS A 335 16.20 27.40 -0.74
C HIS A 335 16.69 25.99 -0.36
N LEU A 336 16.11 24.92 -0.90
CA LEU A 336 16.52 23.55 -0.62
C LEU A 336 17.70 23.16 -1.52
N SER A 337 18.81 22.78 -0.90
CA SER A 337 19.93 22.15 -1.61
C SER A 337 19.65 20.66 -1.85
N PRO A 338 20.11 20.06 -2.97
CA PRO A 338 19.97 18.62 -3.22
C PRO A 338 20.63 17.73 -2.16
N SER A 339 21.50 18.30 -1.32
CA SER A 339 22.15 17.63 -0.19
C SER A 339 21.21 17.36 1.00
N PHE A 340 19.94 17.81 0.95
CA PHE A 340 18.98 17.70 2.05
C PHE A 340 17.60 17.21 1.59
N ARG A 341 16.77 16.81 2.57
CA ARG A 341 15.36 16.45 2.42
C ARG A 341 14.45 17.40 3.20
N VAL A 342 13.16 17.19 2.98
CA VAL A 342 12.09 17.86 3.68
C VAL A 342 11.31 16.85 4.52
N GLU A 343 11.04 17.18 5.77
CA GLU A 343 9.96 16.54 6.52
C GLU A 343 8.67 17.29 6.20
N ALA A 344 7.62 16.56 5.82
CA ALA A 344 6.31 17.15 5.60
C ALA A 344 5.37 16.46 6.58
N VAL A 345 4.95 17.21 7.62
CA VAL A 345 4.08 16.70 8.68
C VAL A 345 2.80 16.17 8.02
N ASP A 346 2.57 14.85 8.13
CA ASP A 346 1.53 14.15 7.36
C ASP A 346 0.14 14.76 7.62
N THR A 347 -0.52 15.18 6.55
CA THR A 347 -1.95 15.53 6.57
C THR A 347 -2.78 14.25 6.57
N ALA A 348 -4.05 14.32 6.98
CA ALA A 348 -4.89 13.13 7.10
C ALA A 348 -5.08 12.36 5.78
N GLU A 349 -5.05 13.06 4.62
CA GLU A 349 -5.07 12.45 3.28
C GLU A 349 -3.68 12.45 2.60
N HIS A 350 -2.64 12.86 3.32
CA HIS A 350 -1.20 12.84 2.95
C HIS A 350 -0.89 13.34 1.53
N TRP A 351 -1.58 14.40 1.08
CA TRP A 351 -1.27 15.07 -0.18
C TRP A 351 0.16 15.63 -0.34
N PRO A 352 0.95 15.97 0.71
CA PRO A 352 2.35 16.35 0.50
C PRO A 352 3.16 15.20 -0.13
N ALA A 353 2.76 13.94 0.08
CA ALA A 353 3.42 12.78 -0.51
C ALA A 353 3.30 12.74 -2.04
N ALA A 354 2.35 13.46 -2.63
CA ALA A 354 2.24 13.61 -4.07
C ALA A 354 2.90 14.91 -4.56
N TYR A 355 2.45 16.05 -4.04
CA TYR A 355 2.80 17.34 -4.63
C TYR A 355 4.25 17.76 -4.42
N LEU A 356 4.87 17.42 -3.28
CA LEU A 356 6.28 17.76 -3.04
C LEU A 356 7.21 16.89 -3.91
N PRO A 357 7.08 15.55 -3.94
CA PRO A 357 7.86 14.71 -4.84
C PRO A 357 7.65 15.00 -6.33
N ASP A 358 6.41 15.26 -6.79
CA ASP A 358 6.14 15.67 -8.18
C ASP A 358 6.85 16.99 -8.54
N ALA A 359 7.11 17.84 -7.54
CA ALA A 359 7.87 19.07 -7.72
C ALA A 359 9.39 18.88 -7.68
N GLY A 360 9.88 17.65 -7.48
CA GLY A 360 11.29 17.30 -7.36
C GLY A 360 11.85 17.47 -5.94
N ILE A 361 11.00 17.51 -4.92
CA ILE A 361 11.42 17.69 -3.53
C ILE A 361 11.42 16.33 -2.81
N PRO A 362 12.58 15.81 -2.38
CA PRO A 362 12.63 14.55 -1.65
C PRO A 362 12.10 14.74 -0.23
N ILE A 363 11.14 13.89 0.15
CA ILE A 363 10.56 13.90 1.49
C ILE A 363 10.98 12.66 2.28
N VAL A 364 10.99 12.82 3.59
CA VAL A 364 11.31 11.73 4.53
C VAL A 364 10.20 10.69 4.55
N ARG A 365 8.95 11.13 4.65
CA ARG A 365 7.78 10.26 4.68
C ARG A 365 7.24 10.02 3.27
N GLY A 366 6.06 9.45 3.18
CA GLY A 366 5.34 9.15 1.96
C GLY A 366 3.97 8.60 2.35
N TRP A 367 3.25 7.96 1.42
CA TRP A 367 1.94 7.41 1.75
C TRP A 367 1.96 6.04 2.45
N TYR A 368 2.76 5.10 1.92
CA TYR A 368 2.68 3.70 2.33
C TYR A 368 3.11 3.45 3.76
N ARG A 369 2.12 3.30 4.65
CA ARG A 369 2.31 3.05 6.08
C ARG A 369 3.24 1.87 6.39
N GLN A 370 3.21 0.80 5.59
CA GLN A 370 4.13 -0.32 5.79
C GLN A 370 5.61 0.09 5.62
N ASN A 371 5.90 1.12 4.82
CA ASN A 371 7.26 1.63 4.60
C ASN A 371 7.71 2.65 5.66
N ASP A 372 6.78 3.19 6.47
CA ASP A 372 7.07 4.14 7.55
C ASP A 372 7.90 3.49 8.67
N PHE A 373 7.70 2.18 8.89
CA PHE A 373 8.42 1.43 9.92
C PHE A 373 9.71 0.78 9.39
N PRO A 374 10.74 0.66 10.24
CA PRO A 374 10.86 1.23 11.60
C PRO A 374 11.35 2.70 11.60
N GLN A 375 11.66 3.27 10.44
CA GLN A 375 12.39 4.53 10.32
C GLN A 375 11.70 5.74 10.97
N ASN A 376 10.37 5.79 10.88
CA ASN A 376 9.55 6.90 11.36
C ASN A 376 8.68 6.47 12.55
N GLU A 377 9.02 5.36 13.20
CA GLU A 377 8.25 4.78 14.31
C GLU A 377 8.08 5.74 15.50
N LEU A 378 9.07 6.59 15.78
CA LEU A 378 8.99 7.56 16.87
C LEU A 378 7.87 8.58 16.72
N LEU A 379 7.41 8.85 15.49
CA LEU A 379 6.31 9.80 15.26
C LEU A 379 4.98 9.27 15.82
N TYR A 380 4.88 7.94 16.00
CA TYR A 380 3.72 7.29 16.60
C TYR A 380 3.71 7.36 18.13
N ASP A 381 4.78 7.87 18.76
CA ASP A 381 4.82 8.12 20.19
C ASP A 381 4.05 9.41 20.53
N LYS A 382 3.12 9.30 21.49
CA LYS A 382 2.35 10.45 21.98
C LYS A 382 3.22 11.45 22.75
N ASN A 383 4.35 10.99 23.28
CA ASN A 383 5.28 11.76 24.10
C ASN A 383 6.55 12.17 23.33
N LEU A 384 6.39 12.52 22.05
CA LEU A 384 7.51 12.95 21.20
C LEU A 384 8.21 14.19 21.79
N GLY A 385 9.48 14.02 22.16
CA GLY A 385 10.33 15.07 22.73
C GLY A 385 11.22 15.77 21.69
N GLU A 386 11.67 16.97 22.03
CA GLU A 386 12.52 17.82 21.17
C GLU A 386 13.80 17.12 20.70
N HIS A 387 14.62 16.63 21.64
CA HIS A 387 15.92 16.03 21.31
C HIS A 387 15.79 14.79 20.42
N THR A 388 14.83 13.92 20.71
CA THR A 388 14.56 12.73 19.89
C THR A 388 14.10 13.11 18.48
N TYR A 389 13.25 14.14 18.37
CA TYR A 389 12.77 14.64 17.08
C TYR A 389 13.91 15.25 16.26
N GLN A 390 14.72 16.16 16.81
CA GLN A 390 15.86 16.73 16.11
C GLN A 390 16.88 15.67 15.71
N ALA A 391 17.21 14.72 16.60
CA ALA A 391 18.13 13.62 16.29
C ALA A 391 17.66 12.80 15.07
N TRP A 392 16.35 12.56 14.97
CA TRP A 392 15.75 11.89 13.81
C TRP A 392 15.81 12.73 12.55
N LEU A 393 15.49 14.03 12.62
CA LEU A 393 15.64 14.95 11.47
C LEU A 393 17.09 14.96 10.95
N HIS A 394 18.08 15.03 11.85
CA HIS A 394 19.49 14.93 11.49
C HIS A 394 19.83 13.56 10.89
N ALA A 395 19.33 12.46 11.44
CA ALA A 395 19.60 11.11 10.94
C ALA A 395 19.09 10.87 9.50
N LEU A 396 18.10 11.65 9.07
CA LEU A 396 17.47 11.54 7.75
C LEU A 396 17.89 12.61 6.76
N GLY A 397 18.68 13.58 7.22
CA GLY A 397 19.19 14.67 6.41
C GLY A 397 18.13 15.71 6.09
N VAL A 398 17.25 16.01 7.05
CA VAL A 398 16.23 17.04 6.91
C VAL A 398 16.82 18.42 7.14
N GLN A 399 16.48 19.36 6.27
CA GLN A 399 16.78 20.78 6.44
C GLN A 399 15.53 21.59 6.79
N PHE A 400 14.38 21.23 6.20
CA PHE A 400 13.13 21.92 6.39
C PHE A 400 12.02 20.99 6.86
N VAL A 401 11.20 21.48 7.78
CA VAL A 401 9.94 20.86 8.21
C VAL A 401 8.79 21.72 7.70
N VAL A 402 7.90 21.13 6.91
CA VAL A 402 6.70 21.77 6.36
C VAL A 402 5.51 21.32 7.18
N ILE A 403 4.75 22.28 7.70
CA ILE A 403 3.49 22.04 8.40
C ILE A 403 2.40 22.90 7.79
N THR A 404 1.17 22.40 7.84
CA THR A 404 0.02 23.04 7.21
C THR A 404 -1.12 23.23 8.20
N ASP A 405 -2.16 23.95 7.82
CA ASP A 405 -3.40 24.09 8.62
C ASP A 405 -4.40 22.94 8.42
N ALA A 406 -4.14 22.03 7.47
CA ALA A 406 -4.95 20.83 7.27
C ALA A 406 -4.90 19.88 8.49
N PRO A 407 -5.95 19.08 8.72
CA PRO A 407 -5.97 18.10 9.79
C PRO A 407 -4.78 17.13 9.69
N PRO A 408 -3.99 16.93 10.77
CA PRO A 408 -2.87 15.99 10.74
C PRO A 408 -3.36 14.55 10.79
N ASP A 409 -2.61 13.66 10.15
CA ASP A 409 -2.74 12.22 10.34
C ASP A 409 -2.56 11.86 11.82
N TYR A 410 -3.15 10.75 12.28
CA TYR A 410 -3.02 10.33 13.67
C TYR A 410 -1.55 10.16 14.10
N SER A 411 -0.67 9.74 13.20
CA SER A 411 0.78 9.60 13.42
C SER A 411 1.54 10.93 13.43
N ALA A 412 0.91 12.01 12.99
CA ALA A 412 1.53 13.34 12.93
C ALA A 412 1.00 14.30 14.01
N ARG A 413 0.03 13.89 14.84
CA ARG A 413 -0.57 14.77 15.86
C ARG A 413 0.44 15.27 16.91
N ALA A 414 1.29 14.37 17.41
CA ALA A 414 2.31 14.71 18.40
C ALA A 414 3.38 15.64 17.79
N GLU A 415 3.84 15.31 16.58
CA GLU A 415 4.76 16.14 15.79
C GLU A 415 4.21 17.54 15.52
N ALA A 416 2.98 17.63 14.99
CA ALA A 416 2.32 18.90 14.71
C ALA A 416 2.20 19.77 15.97
N THR A 417 1.89 19.16 17.11
CA THR A 417 1.83 19.85 18.41
C THR A 417 3.21 20.34 18.85
N LEU A 418 4.24 19.50 18.72
CA LEU A 418 5.62 19.85 19.08
C LEU A 418 6.13 21.03 18.24
N VAL A 419 5.96 20.96 16.91
CA VAL A 419 6.39 22.01 15.96
C VAL A 419 5.62 23.31 16.20
N ARG A 420 4.29 23.28 16.27
CA ARG A 420 3.47 24.49 16.49
C ARG A 420 3.73 25.14 17.84
N SER A 421 4.08 24.36 18.87
CA SER A 421 4.38 24.91 20.20
C SER A 421 5.73 25.64 20.27
N GLY A 422 6.56 25.57 19.23
CA GLY A 422 7.93 26.14 19.23
C GLY A 422 8.95 25.31 20.02
N ARG A 423 8.51 24.31 20.78
CA ARG A 423 9.36 23.40 21.56
C ARG A 423 10.16 22.42 20.70
N ALA A 424 9.97 22.41 19.38
CA ALA A 424 10.79 21.61 18.47
C ALA A 424 12.20 22.18 18.27
N GLY A 425 12.47 23.40 18.73
CA GLY A 425 13.77 24.09 18.53
C GLY A 425 14.06 24.42 17.06
N LEU A 426 13.01 24.58 16.25
CA LEU A 426 13.12 24.90 14.83
C LEU A 426 12.82 26.38 14.57
N GLU A 427 13.54 26.98 13.63
CA GLU A 427 13.35 28.38 13.25
C GLU A 427 12.30 28.51 12.14
N ARG A 428 11.23 29.29 12.35
CA ARG A 428 10.26 29.54 11.27
C ARG A 428 10.85 30.51 10.24
N VAL A 429 11.00 30.03 9.00
CA VAL A 429 11.67 30.76 7.91
C VAL A 429 10.73 31.18 6.78
N PHE A 430 9.50 30.63 6.76
CA PHE A 430 8.46 31.02 5.81
C PHE A 430 7.09 30.81 6.43
N HIS A 431 6.16 31.69 6.05
CA HIS A 431 4.76 31.64 6.43
C HIS A 431 3.89 32.05 5.24
N SER A 432 2.72 31.41 5.13
CA SER A 432 1.66 31.74 4.18
C SER A 432 0.31 31.41 4.81
N ALA A 433 -0.79 31.67 4.10
CA ALA A 433 -2.15 31.43 4.61
C ALA A 433 -2.37 30.01 5.17
N HIS A 434 -1.76 28.99 4.55
CA HIS A 434 -2.01 27.58 4.90
C HIS A 434 -0.75 26.78 5.25
N VAL A 435 0.44 27.37 5.10
CA VAL A 435 1.72 26.64 5.24
C VAL A 435 2.72 27.47 6.02
N ASP A 436 3.36 26.82 7.00
CA ASP A 436 4.57 27.28 7.66
C ASP A 436 5.75 26.35 7.30
N ILE A 437 6.93 26.92 7.12
CA ILE A 437 8.17 26.16 6.93
C ILE A 437 9.15 26.54 8.02
N TYR A 438 9.67 25.52 8.68
CA TYR A 438 10.66 25.62 9.73
C TYR A 438 11.99 25.06 9.26
N ARG A 439 13.09 25.67 9.65
CA ARG A 439 14.46 25.26 9.38
C ARG A 439 15.05 24.59 10.61
N LEU A 440 15.75 23.48 10.39
CA LEU A 440 16.60 22.86 11.40
C LEU A 440 17.98 23.52 11.38
N SER A 441 18.34 24.18 12.48
CA SER A 441 19.68 24.73 12.67
C SER A 441 20.74 23.63 12.72
N GLY A 442 21.86 23.82 12.01
CA GLY A 442 22.92 22.80 11.95
C GLY A 442 22.51 21.50 11.25
N ALA A 443 21.55 21.55 10.31
CA ALA A 443 21.09 20.37 9.56
C ALA A 443 22.26 19.54 9.03
N SER A 444 22.20 18.22 9.23
CA SER A 444 23.26 17.31 8.79
C SER A 444 22.93 16.79 7.39
N PRO A 445 23.79 16.94 6.37
CA PRO A 445 23.46 16.59 4.98
C PRO A 445 23.21 15.08 4.79
N ILE A 446 22.63 14.70 3.65
CA ILE A 446 22.35 13.31 3.27
C ILE A 446 23.64 12.47 3.23
N ILE A 447 24.77 13.08 2.86
CA ILE A 447 26.08 12.42 2.82
C ILE A 447 26.98 13.02 3.89
N THR A 448 27.48 12.19 4.78
CA THR A 448 28.44 12.58 5.83
C THR A 448 29.62 11.60 5.84
N GLY A 449 30.83 12.03 6.20
CA GLY A 449 31.97 11.11 6.19
C GLY A 449 33.33 11.79 6.35
N ALA A 450 34.34 11.18 5.72
CA ALA A 450 35.75 11.56 5.83
C ALA A 450 36.08 13.00 5.39
N GLY A 451 35.19 13.64 4.62
CA GLY A 451 35.30 15.03 4.21
C GLY A 451 33.94 15.59 3.81
N ASP A 452 33.96 16.80 3.26
CA ASP A 452 32.76 17.45 2.75
C ASP A 452 32.24 16.71 1.51
N ALA A 453 30.91 16.61 1.43
CA ALA A 453 30.22 16.04 0.29
C ALA A 453 29.10 16.96 -0.16
N ASN A 454 28.97 17.14 -1.48
CA ASN A 454 27.91 17.95 -2.07
C ASN A 454 27.18 17.17 -3.15
N ILE A 455 25.86 17.05 -3.01
CA ILE A 455 25.00 16.42 -4.02
C ILE A 455 24.67 17.45 -5.09
N PHE A 456 24.95 17.12 -6.34
CA PHE A 456 24.55 17.94 -7.49
C PHE A 456 23.15 17.55 -7.98
N TRP A 457 22.88 16.24 -8.02
CA TRP A 457 21.63 15.71 -8.56
C TRP A 457 21.14 14.52 -7.75
N MET A 458 19.85 14.55 -7.40
CA MET A 458 19.13 13.41 -6.84
C MET A 458 17.99 13.01 -7.76
N TYR A 459 18.14 11.87 -8.40
CA TYR A 459 17.13 11.20 -9.21
C TYR A 459 16.52 10.03 -8.45
N PRO A 460 15.41 9.44 -8.94
CA PRO A 460 14.80 8.32 -8.26
C PRO A 460 15.73 7.13 -8.04
N THR A 461 16.58 6.80 -9.02
CA THR A 461 17.48 5.63 -9.03
C THR A 461 18.97 6.00 -9.06
N ARG A 462 19.31 7.29 -8.97
CA ARG A 462 20.69 7.78 -9.15
C ARG A 462 20.96 9.01 -8.28
N MET A 463 22.16 9.13 -7.74
CA MET A 463 22.66 10.30 -7.03
C MET A 463 24.06 10.61 -7.52
N VAL A 464 24.31 11.86 -7.90
CA VAL A 464 25.60 12.33 -8.34
C VAL A 464 26.10 13.37 -7.35
N PHE A 465 27.26 13.13 -6.76
CA PHE A 465 27.83 13.98 -5.71
C PHE A 465 29.35 14.05 -5.82
N SER A 466 29.96 15.11 -5.29
CA SER A 466 31.40 15.18 -5.10
C SER A 466 31.77 14.96 -3.65
N VAL A 467 32.95 14.39 -3.42
CA VAL A 467 33.58 14.31 -2.10
C VAL A 467 34.93 15.01 -2.12
N SER A 468 35.28 15.72 -1.04
CA SER A 468 36.54 16.49 -0.96
C SER A 468 37.75 15.66 -0.54
N LYS A 469 37.53 14.49 0.07
CA LYS A 469 38.60 13.58 0.54
C LYS A 469 38.31 12.13 0.19
N PRO A 470 39.34 11.30 -0.03
CA PRO A 470 39.16 9.85 -0.03
C PRO A 470 38.74 9.37 1.36
N GLY A 471 37.94 8.29 1.44
CA GLY A 471 37.50 7.73 2.71
C GLY A 471 36.07 7.18 2.70
N ARG A 472 35.56 6.87 3.89
CA ARG A 472 34.23 6.30 4.08
C ARG A 472 33.18 7.39 4.25
N TYR A 473 32.05 7.20 3.57
CA TYR A 473 30.90 8.08 3.60
C TYR A 473 29.64 7.29 3.94
N ARG A 474 28.83 7.85 4.84
CA ARG A 474 27.46 7.41 5.13
C ARG A 474 26.53 8.17 4.21
N VAL A 475 25.72 7.44 3.46
CA VAL A 475 24.64 8.00 2.67
C VAL A 475 23.35 7.66 3.39
N LYS A 476 22.59 8.67 3.82
CA LYS A 476 21.30 8.55 4.51
C LYS A 476 20.20 8.12 3.52
N VAL A 477 20.43 7.01 2.83
CA VAL A 477 19.52 6.31 1.91
C VAL A 477 19.50 4.84 2.31
N ARG A 478 18.35 4.19 2.16
CA ARG A 478 18.19 2.77 2.50
C ARG A 478 19.06 1.90 1.61
N TRP A 479 19.61 0.84 2.20
CA TRP A 479 20.40 -0.13 1.47
C TRP A 479 19.55 -0.89 0.44
N SER A 480 20.15 -1.11 -0.73
CA SER A 480 19.72 -2.05 -1.75
C SER A 480 20.95 -2.81 -2.23
N PRO A 481 20.86 -4.15 -2.44
CA PRO A 481 21.94 -4.89 -3.09
C PRO A 481 22.16 -4.46 -4.54
N TYR A 482 21.33 -3.59 -5.12
CA TYR A 482 21.47 -3.15 -6.51
C TYR A 482 22.20 -1.82 -6.67
N TRP A 483 22.68 -1.22 -5.57
CA TRP A 483 23.50 -0.01 -5.63
C TRP A 483 24.86 -0.31 -6.27
N GLN A 484 25.26 0.59 -7.17
CA GLN A 484 26.55 0.58 -7.84
C GLN A 484 27.13 1.99 -7.79
N THR A 485 28.46 2.06 -7.70
CA THR A 485 29.20 3.32 -7.67
C THR A 485 30.22 3.35 -8.82
N SER A 486 30.44 4.52 -9.41
CA SER A 486 31.45 4.72 -10.46
C SER A 486 32.88 4.54 -9.98
N GLN A 487 33.13 4.85 -8.70
CA GLN A 487 34.42 4.62 -8.05
C GLN A 487 34.22 4.06 -6.63
N GLY A 488 35.19 3.26 -6.18
CA GLY A 488 35.15 2.64 -4.86
C GLY A 488 34.17 1.49 -4.74
N CYS A 489 33.57 1.36 -3.56
CA CYS A 489 32.68 0.25 -3.21
C CYS A 489 31.53 0.71 -2.31
N VAL A 490 30.44 -0.06 -2.30
CA VAL A 490 29.25 0.20 -1.50
C VAL A 490 28.92 -1.01 -0.63
N TRP A 491 28.42 -0.77 0.57
CA TRP A 491 27.96 -1.85 1.46
C TRP A 491 26.83 -1.41 2.37
N ARG A 492 26.19 -2.39 3.00
CA ARG A 492 25.18 -2.19 4.03
C ARG A 492 25.89 -1.91 5.36
N GLY A 493 25.64 -0.75 5.95
CA GLY A 493 26.08 -0.46 7.32
C GLY A 493 25.33 -1.29 8.36
N THR A 494 25.87 -1.36 9.58
CA THR A 494 25.24 -2.02 10.73
C THR A 494 23.86 -1.44 11.07
N ASP A 495 23.67 -0.15 10.81
CA ASP A 495 22.40 0.58 10.91
C ASP A 495 21.41 0.30 9.75
N GLY A 496 21.77 -0.57 8.80
CA GLY A 496 20.97 -0.87 7.61
C GLY A 496 21.01 0.21 6.51
N GLY A 497 21.77 1.29 6.71
CA GLY A 497 21.93 2.37 5.73
C GLY A 497 23.01 2.06 4.68
N LEU A 498 22.99 2.84 3.60
CA LEU A 498 24.01 2.76 2.54
C LEU A 498 25.34 3.38 3.01
N ARG A 499 26.44 2.69 2.71
CA ARG A 499 27.81 3.18 2.87
C ARG A 499 28.53 3.19 1.53
N VAL A 500 29.37 4.20 1.33
CA VAL A 500 30.20 4.38 0.14
C VAL A 500 31.64 4.58 0.58
N GLN A 501 32.57 3.90 -0.06
CA GLN A 501 34.01 4.14 0.06
C GLN A 501 34.41 4.92 -1.18
N ALA A 502 34.98 6.11 -0.99
CA ALA A 502 35.63 6.86 -2.05
C ALA A 502 37.14 6.55 -2.02
N TYR A 503 37.73 6.20 -3.16
CA TYR A 503 39.19 6.01 -3.25
C TYR A 503 39.93 7.30 -3.59
N GLN A 504 39.25 8.24 -4.25
CA GLN A 504 39.80 9.54 -4.62
C GLN A 504 38.79 10.65 -4.34
N PRO A 505 39.25 11.89 -4.10
CA PRO A 505 38.36 13.04 -4.11
C PRO A 505 37.78 13.25 -5.52
N GLY A 506 36.60 13.84 -5.61
CA GLY A 506 35.94 14.14 -6.88
C GLY A 506 34.54 13.56 -7.00
N LEU A 507 34.07 13.44 -8.24
CA LEU A 507 32.70 13.04 -8.56
C LEU A 507 32.48 11.52 -8.38
N ILE A 508 31.35 11.20 -7.75
CA ILE A 508 30.85 9.85 -7.55
C ILE A 508 29.44 9.78 -8.14
N ASP A 509 29.24 8.80 -9.00
CA ASP A 509 27.94 8.46 -9.56
C ASP A 509 27.45 7.17 -8.92
N LEU A 510 26.47 7.31 -8.03
CA LEU A 510 25.84 6.22 -7.31
C LEU A 510 24.48 5.95 -7.95
N HIS A 511 24.33 4.79 -8.60
CA HIS A 511 23.12 4.44 -9.33
C HIS A 511 22.66 3.02 -9.00
N LEU A 512 21.35 2.78 -9.16
CA LEU A 512 20.74 1.49 -8.93
C LEU A 512 20.60 0.76 -10.26
N SER A 513 21.16 -0.45 -10.33
CA SER A 513 21.11 -1.29 -11.54
C SER A 513 20.84 -2.74 -11.17
N VAL A 514 19.75 -3.27 -11.74
CA VAL A 514 19.33 -4.66 -11.55
C VAL A 514 19.75 -5.48 -12.77
N SER A 515 20.60 -6.48 -12.52
CA SER A 515 21.05 -7.47 -13.51
C SER A 515 20.68 -8.87 -13.05
N VAL A 516 20.73 -9.85 -13.97
CA VAL A 516 20.50 -11.27 -13.65
C VAL A 516 21.49 -11.74 -12.57
N SER A 517 22.77 -11.37 -12.68
CA SER A 517 23.79 -11.76 -11.72
C SER A 517 23.54 -11.16 -10.33
N SER A 518 23.23 -9.85 -10.25
CA SER A 518 22.89 -9.21 -8.97
C SER A 518 21.61 -9.78 -8.36
N GLY A 519 20.63 -10.16 -9.18
CA GLY A 519 19.39 -10.80 -8.72
C GLY A 519 19.65 -12.19 -8.13
N LEU A 520 20.44 -13.03 -8.81
CA LEU A 520 20.84 -14.34 -8.29
C LEU A 520 21.65 -14.23 -6.99
N GLN A 521 22.53 -13.24 -6.88
CA GLN A 521 23.25 -12.96 -5.64
C GLN A 521 22.30 -12.55 -4.52
N ALA A 522 21.37 -11.63 -4.78
CA ALA A 522 20.36 -11.22 -3.82
C ALA A 522 19.51 -12.40 -3.33
N LEU A 523 19.12 -13.31 -4.23
CA LEU A 523 18.41 -14.55 -3.88
C LEU A 523 19.23 -15.46 -2.97
N ALA A 524 20.51 -15.64 -3.28
CA ALA A 524 21.45 -16.42 -2.47
C ALA A 524 21.82 -15.73 -1.14
N GLY A 525 21.31 -14.53 -0.87
CA GLY A 525 21.68 -13.73 0.30
C GLY A 525 23.07 -13.14 0.26
N ARG A 526 23.71 -13.19 -0.89
CA ARG A 526 24.98 -12.54 -1.15
C ARG A 526 24.67 -11.11 -1.57
N SER A 527 25.10 -10.13 -0.79
CA SER A 527 25.14 -8.77 -1.31
C SER A 527 26.28 -8.70 -2.34
N PRO A 528 26.16 -7.96 -3.44
CA PRO A 528 27.33 -7.62 -4.24
C PRO A 528 28.24 -6.73 -3.39
N GLN A 529 29.04 -7.39 -2.56
CA GLN A 529 30.31 -6.88 -2.14
C GLN A 529 31.11 -6.78 -3.43
N ARG A 530 31.14 -5.61 -4.08
CA ARG A 530 32.45 -5.20 -4.61
C ARG A 530 33.28 -5.01 -3.36
N VAL A 531 33.96 -6.08 -2.97
CA VAL A 531 34.66 -6.24 -1.70
C VAL A 531 35.50 -5.00 -1.47
N CYS A 532 35.06 -4.11 -0.58
CA CYS A 532 36.02 -3.26 0.11
C CYS A 532 36.86 -4.26 0.91
N ALA A 533 38.05 -4.59 0.45
CA ALA A 533 39.01 -5.33 1.25
C ALA A 533 39.40 -4.40 2.41
N ASP A 534 38.63 -4.48 3.49
CA ASP A 534 39.06 -5.01 4.78
C ASP A 534 37.93 -4.73 5.79
N ARG A 535 37.44 -5.83 6.37
CA ARG A 535 36.31 -5.87 7.29
C ARG A 535 36.67 -5.14 8.59
N GLU A 536 35.62 -4.63 9.23
CA GLU A 536 35.59 -4.01 10.56
C GLU A 536 36.47 -4.70 11.61
#